data_AF-A0AAV8ZU06-F1
#
_entry.id   AF-A0AAV8ZU06-F1
#
_cell.length_a   1.000
_cell.length_b   1.000
_cell.length_c   1.000
_cell.angle_alpha   90.00
_cell.angle_beta   90.00
_cell.angle_gamma   90.00
#
_symmetry.space_group_name_H-M   'P 1'
#
loop_
_entity.id
_entity.type
_entity.pdbx_description
1 polymer ?
#
loop_
_entity_poly.entity_id
_entity_poly.type
_entity_poly.pdbx_seq_one_letter_code
_entity_poly.pdbx_strand_id
1 'polypeptide(L)'
;MHEIKHIEHYSKVESIQGNSNNPTSLLDDFGPSHIKVKFTYSRSDRKRVADCLADESDSDYAILNNSNNSNDVFCKDLPVDCNTQLNLDVSPSPPKKPKLKPKHSPTLLKTFNVRRVSQLDPKEKKYYFIDRFQRQRISKLTKKLSESKIALSNLPNIINSNLFSKLLQRLNSAGVTFIELQIKNCKRKRPVYNSQNKAIALALYKRGPRCYRLLKKFFILPSKSTINKYLTKIPLETGINKKLFEKLSIRVRKMNSLNRVCCLAFDEISLSVGLKYEKSKDKVVGYVDLGSIGRRNEIANHALVFLVQGIGKHWKQPVAYYFTKDVIKTNELKILLVEIISFLQSCGLTVMCTVCDQGSTNRSAIKQLITESNSTDSFKVNDKEIIPIFDVPHLLKNTRTGLYNYVIKFSSNREAKFSHIMKCYEIDKMKRFQGLRKLQDHYFKLNQSTVKMKVNIAARTLSASVASAIESMISNPTSGLPSEAINTAEFVSDMDNLFDSLNSRLIKTSNGSSLKSSVTRYSPHVTFWSNMLEKNRVMVISVPSG
;
A
#
# COMPACT_ATOMS: atom_id res chain seq x y z
N MET A 1 17.61 -36.47 -37.25
CA MET A 1 16.50 -36.65 -36.27
C MET A 1 17.09 -36.28 -34.91
N HIS A 2 16.81 -35.19 -34.21
CA HIS A 2 15.83 -34.12 -34.29
C HIS A 2 16.54 -32.74 -34.36
N GLU A 3 15.76 -31.70 -34.66
CA GLU A 3 16.12 -30.50 -35.40
C GLU A 3 17.12 -29.51 -34.81
N ILE A 4 17.86 -28.95 -35.75
CA ILE A 4 18.75 -27.79 -35.70
C ILE A 4 17.91 -26.54 -36.06
N LYS A 5 18.18 -25.38 -35.44
CA LYS A 5 18.57 -24.10 -36.09
C LYS A 5 18.03 -22.85 -35.39
N HIS A 6 19.01 -21.99 -35.05
CA HIS A 6 18.95 -20.54 -35.12
C HIS A 6 18.01 -20.01 -36.20
N ILE A 7 17.37 -18.86 -35.96
CA ILE A 7 17.20 -17.77 -36.94
C ILE A 7 16.79 -16.50 -36.17
N GLU A 8 17.61 -15.46 -36.28
CA GLU A 8 17.28 -14.06 -36.06
C GLU A 8 16.09 -13.65 -36.94
N HIS A 9 15.27 -12.66 -36.59
CA HIS A 9 14.92 -11.59 -37.56
C HIS A 9 14.07 -10.44 -36.98
N TYR A 10 14.61 -9.24 -37.19
CA TYR A 10 13.98 -8.03 -37.73
C TYR A 10 13.11 -7.14 -36.84
N SER A 11 13.77 -6.09 -36.34
CA SER A 11 13.25 -4.74 -36.29
C SER A 11 12.96 -4.24 -37.71
N LYS A 12 11.70 -3.94 -38.04
CA LYS A 12 11.35 -3.17 -39.24
C LYS A 12 10.66 -1.88 -38.81
N VAL A 13 11.39 -0.79 -38.97
CA VAL A 13 10.88 0.58 -39.01
C VAL A 13 10.33 0.78 -40.42
N GLU A 14 9.05 1.10 -40.56
CA GLU A 14 8.51 1.66 -41.79
C GLU A 14 7.81 2.98 -41.47
N SER A 15 8.50 4.04 -41.83
CA SER A 15 7.99 5.38 -42.11
C SER A 15 7.15 5.35 -43.38
N ILE A 16 5.95 5.93 -43.36
CA ILE A 16 5.28 6.37 -44.59
C ILE A 16 4.88 7.83 -44.40
N GLN A 17 5.51 8.68 -45.22
CA GLN A 17 5.20 10.08 -45.47
C GLN A 17 3.83 10.21 -46.15
N GLY A 18 3.18 11.36 -45.93
CA GLY A 18 1.86 11.65 -46.48
C GLY A 18 1.84 11.89 -47.99
N ASN A 19 0.62 11.86 -48.53
CA ASN A 19 0.26 12.67 -49.70
C ASN A 19 -1.22 13.06 -49.62
N SER A 20 -1.47 14.31 -50.00
CA SER A 20 -2.75 15.03 -50.02
C SER A 20 -3.67 14.60 -51.17
N ASN A 21 -4.99 14.56 -50.93
CA ASN A 21 -6.04 15.25 -51.73
C ASN A 21 -7.48 14.73 -51.43
N ASN A 22 -8.22 15.53 -50.64
CA ASN A 22 -9.62 15.96 -50.84
C ASN A 22 -10.82 14.95 -50.90
N PRO A 23 -12.09 15.41 -50.71
CA PRO A 23 -12.92 14.98 -49.57
C PRO A 23 -14.24 14.29 -49.99
N THR A 24 -15.02 13.90 -48.97
CA THR A 24 -16.47 13.56 -48.92
C THR A 24 -16.87 12.12 -48.57
N SER A 25 -17.82 12.09 -47.61
CA SER A 25 -18.80 11.04 -47.26
C SER A 25 -18.31 9.63 -46.92
N LEU A 26 -18.39 9.29 -45.63
CA LEU A 26 -19.20 8.16 -45.15
C LEU A 26 -19.24 8.18 -43.62
N LEU A 27 -20.39 8.64 -43.12
CA LEU A 27 -20.87 8.36 -41.77
C LEU A 27 -21.29 6.89 -41.70
N ASP A 28 -21.20 6.38 -40.48
CA ASP A 28 -21.73 5.13 -39.95
C ASP A 28 -20.85 3.86 -40.00
N ASP A 29 -20.94 3.14 -38.88
CA ASP A 29 -20.37 1.84 -38.54
C ASP A 29 -18.90 1.72 -38.13
N PHE A 30 -18.57 2.11 -36.88
CA PHE A 30 -17.68 1.29 -36.02
C PHE A 30 -18.01 1.45 -34.52
N GLY A 31 -18.48 0.35 -33.91
CA GLY A 31 -18.74 0.24 -32.48
C GLY A 31 -17.47 0.30 -31.59
N PRO A 32 -17.61 0.40 -30.25
CA PRO A 32 -16.49 0.65 -29.37
C PRO A 32 -15.58 -0.57 -29.26
N SER A 33 -14.44 -0.54 -29.97
CA SER A 33 -13.36 -1.50 -29.82
C SER A 33 -12.76 -1.42 -28.41
N HIS A 34 -13.05 -2.42 -27.60
CA HIS A 34 -12.44 -2.63 -26.29
C HIS A 34 -10.96 -2.99 -26.41
N ILE A 35 -10.07 -2.00 -26.30
CA ILE A 35 -8.64 -2.26 -26.06
C ILE A 35 -8.47 -2.77 -24.62
N LYS A 36 -8.19 -4.07 -24.47
CA LYS A 36 -7.77 -4.68 -23.21
C LYS A 36 -6.32 -4.27 -22.90
N VAL A 37 -6.14 -3.26 -22.06
CA VAL A 37 -4.83 -2.99 -21.43
C VAL A 37 -4.56 -4.08 -20.39
N LYS A 38 -3.63 -4.98 -20.71
CA LYS A 38 -3.12 -6.03 -19.82
C LYS A 38 -2.00 -5.40 -18.98
N PHE A 39 -2.25 -5.14 -17.69
CA PHE A 39 -1.18 -4.79 -16.76
C PHE A 39 -0.33 -6.04 -16.50
N THR A 40 0.81 -6.16 -17.18
CA THR A 40 1.82 -7.16 -16.86
C THR A 40 2.82 -6.55 -15.89
N TYR A 41 2.68 -6.85 -14.59
CA TYR A 41 3.75 -6.63 -13.63
C TYR A 41 4.95 -7.50 -14.00
N SER A 42 6.13 -6.88 -14.04
CA SER A 42 7.40 -7.59 -14.19
C SER A 42 7.55 -8.62 -13.05
N ARG A 43 8.32 -9.68 -13.29
CA ARG A 43 8.53 -10.76 -12.31
C ARG A 43 9.23 -10.23 -11.04
N SER A 44 10.02 -9.17 -11.16
CA SER A 44 10.65 -8.42 -10.06
C SER A 44 9.67 -7.64 -9.21
N ASP A 45 8.63 -7.04 -9.79
CA ASP A 45 7.63 -6.26 -9.03
C ASP A 45 6.70 -7.16 -8.21
N ARG A 46 6.41 -8.38 -8.72
CA ARG A 46 5.65 -9.38 -7.95
C ARG A 46 6.43 -9.89 -6.75
N LYS A 47 7.75 -10.00 -6.88
CA LYS A 47 8.64 -10.40 -5.77
C LYS A 47 8.72 -9.29 -4.71
N ARG A 48 8.86 -8.02 -5.12
CA ARG A 48 8.80 -6.87 -4.20
C ARG A 48 7.48 -6.77 -3.43
N VAL A 49 6.34 -6.97 -4.10
CA VAL A 49 5.03 -6.94 -3.43
C VAL A 49 4.85 -8.15 -2.49
N ALA A 50 5.38 -9.32 -2.84
CA ALA A 50 5.34 -10.50 -1.97
C ALA A 50 6.28 -10.36 -0.76
N ASP A 51 7.48 -9.82 -0.95
CA ASP A 51 8.46 -9.59 0.11
C ASP A 51 7.96 -8.53 1.10
N CYS A 52 7.30 -7.46 0.63
CA CYS A 52 6.66 -6.47 1.50
C CYS A 52 5.47 -7.04 2.31
N LEU A 53 4.74 -8.03 1.77
CA LEU A 53 3.65 -8.69 2.49
C LEU A 53 4.16 -9.75 3.48
N ALA A 54 5.31 -10.35 3.22
CA ALA A 54 5.98 -11.28 4.13
C ALA A 54 6.60 -10.56 5.34
N ASP A 55 7.21 -9.38 5.12
CA ASP A 55 7.76 -8.54 6.19
C ASP A 55 6.66 -8.00 7.13
N GLU A 56 5.44 -7.77 6.63
CA GLU A 56 4.28 -7.40 7.48
C GLU A 56 3.82 -8.61 8.32
N SER A 57 3.78 -9.82 7.78
CA SER A 57 3.32 -11.02 8.52
C SER A 57 4.28 -11.51 9.60
N ASP A 58 5.59 -11.37 9.40
CA ASP A 58 6.60 -11.80 10.40
C ASP A 58 6.66 -10.85 11.60
N SER A 59 6.31 -9.56 11.40
CA SER A 59 6.23 -8.56 12.48
C SER A 59 5.02 -8.77 13.41
N ASP A 60 3.91 -9.29 12.90
CA ASP A 60 2.72 -9.61 13.69
C ASP A 60 2.89 -10.90 14.52
N TYR A 61 3.71 -11.85 14.05
CA TYR A 61 3.98 -13.11 14.77
C TYR A 61 4.82 -12.92 16.04
N ALA A 62 5.72 -11.93 16.07
CA ALA A 62 6.58 -11.66 17.23
C ALA A 62 5.86 -10.95 18.39
N ILE A 63 4.73 -10.28 18.13
CA ILE A 63 3.96 -9.53 19.13
C ILE A 63 2.93 -10.43 19.86
N LEU A 64 2.54 -11.56 19.25
CA LEU A 64 1.51 -12.46 19.78
C LEU A 64 1.94 -13.32 20.98
N ASN A 65 3.23 -13.40 21.32
CA ASN A 65 3.72 -14.27 22.39
C ASN A 65 3.93 -13.59 23.76
N ASN A 66 3.51 -12.33 23.95
CA ASN A 66 3.58 -11.67 25.25
C ASN A 66 2.45 -10.65 25.47
N SER A 67 1.21 -11.14 25.51
CA SER A 67 0.13 -10.50 26.29
C SER A 67 -1.14 -11.35 26.25
N ASN A 68 -1.52 -11.90 27.39
CA ASN A 68 -2.89 -12.34 27.62
C ASN A 68 -3.83 -11.12 27.53
N ASN A 69 -4.98 -11.30 26.87
CA ASN A 69 -6.06 -10.34 26.61
C ASN A 69 -5.79 -9.21 25.60
N SER A 70 -6.23 -9.38 24.34
CA SER A 70 -6.92 -8.33 23.56
C SER A 70 -7.40 -8.81 22.18
N ASN A 71 -8.69 -9.06 22.04
CA ASN A 71 -9.38 -9.10 20.75
C ASN A 71 -9.58 -7.66 20.25
N ASP A 72 -8.59 -7.02 19.61
CA ASP A 72 -8.82 -5.61 19.17
C ASP A 72 -7.93 -5.08 18.02
N VAL A 73 -7.63 -5.90 17.01
CA VAL A 73 -6.84 -5.45 15.83
C VAL A 73 -7.71 -5.00 14.65
N PHE A 74 -9.00 -5.35 14.61
CA PHE A 74 -9.80 -5.23 13.37
C PHE A 74 -10.59 -3.91 13.18
N CYS A 75 -10.60 -2.98 14.15
CA CYS A 75 -11.63 -1.92 14.19
C CYS A 75 -11.17 -0.46 14.22
N LYS A 76 -9.87 -0.14 14.14
CA LYS A 76 -9.40 1.24 14.43
C LYS A 76 -9.54 2.29 13.31
N ASP A 77 -10.02 1.92 12.11
CA ASP A 77 -10.02 2.84 10.94
C ASP A 77 -11.39 3.14 10.29
N LEU A 78 -12.51 2.81 10.95
CA LEU A 78 -13.83 3.26 10.50
C LEU A 78 -14.29 4.48 11.29
N PRO A 79 -14.85 5.53 10.65
CA PRO A 79 -15.47 6.64 11.37
C PRO A 79 -16.67 6.13 12.17
N VAL A 80 -16.59 6.27 13.49
CA VAL A 80 -17.67 6.03 14.44
C VAL A 80 -18.49 7.30 14.54
N ASP A 81 -19.66 7.32 13.89
CA ASP A 81 -20.74 8.25 14.23
C ASP A 81 -21.85 7.41 14.86
N CYS A 82 -21.94 7.47 16.18
CA CYS A 82 -23.05 6.92 16.95
C CYS A 82 -24.12 8.00 17.05
N ASN A 83 -25.21 7.83 16.29
CA ASN A 83 -26.58 8.19 16.69
C ASN A 83 -27.53 7.84 15.54
N THR A 84 -28.11 6.65 15.61
CA THR A 84 -29.33 6.34 14.86
C THR A 84 -30.26 5.62 15.80
N GLN A 85 -31.21 6.38 16.35
CA GLN A 85 -32.40 5.81 16.96
C GLN A 85 -33.12 4.96 15.89
N LEU A 86 -33.44 3.72 16.27
CA LEU A 86 -34.17 2.75 15.46
C LEU A 86 -35.64 3.19 15.35
N ASN A 87 -35.96 4.01 14.35
CA ASN A 87 -37.35 4.16 13.89
C ASN A 87 -37.52 3.34 12.60
N LEU A 88 -37.91 2.07 12.77
CA LEU A 88 -38.43 1.24 11.70
C LEU A 88 -39.96 1.33 11.73
N ASP A 89 -40.49 2.42 11.19
CA ASP A 89 -41.92 2.47 10.84
C ASP A 89 -42.16 1.56 9.63
N VAL A 90 -42.48 0.31 9.92
CA VAL A 90 -43.12 -0.59 8.97
C VAL A 90 -44.45 -0.96 9.60
N SER A 91 -45.47 -0.16 9.32
CA SER A 91 -46.86 -0.46 9.67
C SER A 91 -47.21 -1.82 9.05
N PRO A 92 -47.44 -2.89 9.84
CA PRO A 92 -47.91 -4.14 9.29
C PRO A 92 -49.42 -4.03 9.16
N SER A 93 -49.91 -3.72 7.96
CA SER A 93 -51.32 -4.03 7.66
C SER A 93 -51.51 -5.53 7.87
N PRO A 94 -52.46 -5.98 8.71
CA PRO A 94 -52.61 -7.39 9.00
C PRO A 94 -52.91 -8.15 7.70
N PRO A 95 -52.23 -9.28 7.43
CA PRO A 95 -52.54 -10.06 6.25
C PRO A 95 -53.97 -10.58 6.42
N LYS A 96 -54.89 -10.08 5.57
CA LYS A 96 -56.23 -10.66 5.45
C LYS A 96 -56.06 -12.15 5.21
N LYS A 97 -56.52 -12.98 6.17
CA LYS A 97 -56.56 -14.44 6.02
C LYS A 97 -57.21 -14.74 4.66
N PRO A 98 -56.55 -15.42 3.70
CA PRO A 98 -57.25 -15.89 2.53
C PRO A 98 -58.24 -16.95 3.02
N LYS A 99 -59.53 -16.62 3.04
CA LYS A 99 -60.61 -17.60 3.20
C LYS A 99 -60.67 -18.45 1.93
N LEU A 100 -59.71 -19.34 1.74
CA LEU A 100 -59.81 -20.42 0.77
C LEU A 100 -60.61 -21.55 1.43
N LYS A 101 -61.94 -21.40 1.45
CA LYS A 101 -62.78 -22.60 1.49
C LYS A 101 -62.45 -23.39 0.22
N PRO A 102 -62.14 -24.70 0.28
CA PRO A 102 -62.05 -25.48 -0.94
C PRO A 102 -63.45 -25.48 -1.55
N LYS A 103 -63.65 -24.77 -2.67
CA LYS A 103 -64.78 -25.09 -3.55
C LYS A 103 -64.55 -26.54 -3.97
N HIS A 104 -65.38 -27.46 -3.49
CA HIS A 104 -65.37 -28.84 -3.94
C HIS A 104 -65.57 -28.83 -5.46
N SER A 105 -64.49 -28.89 -6.24
CA SER A 105 -64.59 -29.21 -7.66
C SER A 105 -65.20 -30.61 -7.74
N PRO A 106 -66.26 -30.83 -8.55
CA PRO A 106 -66.83 -32.15 -8.72
C PRO A 106 -65.72 -33.13 -9.08
N THR A 107 -65.67 -34.26 -8.37
CA THR A 107 -64.84 -35.40 -8.80
C THR A 107 -65.21 -35.74 -10.25
N LEU A 108 -64.27 -36.17 -11.09
CA LEU A 108 -64.57 -36.55 -12.49
C LEU A 108 -65.77 -37.50 -12.61
N LEU A 109 -66.03 -38.30 -11.57
CA LEU A 109 -67.24 -39.11 -11.40
C LEU A 109 -68.55 -38.32 -11.54
N LYS A 110 -68.66 -37.13 -10.95
CA LYS A 110 -69.80 -36.22 -11.13
C LYS A 110 -69.89 -35.66 -12.55
N THR A 111 -68.76 -35.49 -13.23
CA THR A 111 -68.71 -34.99 -14.62
C THR A 111 -69.20 -36.04 -15.61
N PHE A 112 -68.98 -37.32 -15.32
CA PHE A 112 -69.53 -38.45 -16.08
C PHE A 112 -70.92 -38.90 -15.57
N ASN A 113 -71.51 -38.22 -14.57
CA ASN A 113 -72.78 -38.57 -13.93
C ASN A 113 -72.84 -39.99 -13.32
N VAL A 114 -71.68 -40.49 -12.85
CA VAL A 114 -71.51 -41.84 -12.32
C VAL A 114 -71.17 -41.80 -10.83
N ARG A 115 -71.65 -42.77 -10.04
CA ARG A 115 -71.42 -42.81 -8.58
C ARG A 115 -70.23 -43.68 -8.15
N ARG A 116 -69.87 -44.71 -8.93
CA ARG A 116 -68.76 -45.64 -8.61
C ARG A 116 -67.77 -45.74 -9.77
N VAL A 117 -66.48 -45.81 -9.45
CA VAL A 117 -65.39 -45.94 -10.44
C VAL A 117 -65.54 -47.20 -11.30
N SER A 118 -66.19 -48.26 -10.78
CA SER A 118 -66.46 -49.50 -11.51
C SER A 118 -67.34 -49.32 -12.75
N GLN A 119 -68.22 -48.31 -12.75
CA GLN A 119 -69.18 -48.00 -13.81
C GLN A 119 -68.58 -47.15 -14.96
N LEU A 120 -67.30 -46.76 -14.86
CA LEU A 120 -66.57 -46.06 -15.91
C LEU A 120 -65.98 -47.04 -16.93
N ASP A 121 -65.94 -46.65 -18.20
CA ASP A 121 -65.24 -47.39 -19.26
C ASP A 121 -63.72 -47.45 -18.96
N PRO A 122 -62.97 -48.52 -19.31
CA PRO A 122 -61.52 -48.59 -19.18
C PRO A 122 -60.74 -47.31 -19.53
N LYS A 123 -61.13 -46.57 -20.57
CA LYS A 123 -60.48 -45.31 -20.94
C LYS A 123 -60.75 -44.20 -19.92
N GLU A 124 -61.98 -44.10 -19.45
CA GLU A 124 -62.42 -43.12 -18.43
C GLU A 124 -61.82 -43.41 -17.06
N LYS A 125 -61.69 -44.70 -16.69
CA LYS A 125 -60.97 -45.14 -15.48
C LYS A 125 -59.53 -44.65 -15.49
N LYS A 126 -58.83 -44.78 -16.64
CA LYS A 126 -57.46 -44.29 -16.80
C LYS A 126 -57.36 -42.79 -16.56
N TYR A 127 -58.25 -41.99 -17.16
CA TYR A 127 -58.29 -40.54 -16.95
C TYR A 127 -58.63 -40.16 -15.50
N TYR A 128 -59.56 -40.86 -14.87
CA TYR A 128 -59.90 -40.66 -13.46
C TYR A 128 -58.70 -40.86 -12.52
N PHE A 129 -57.92 -41.93 -12.72
CA PHE A 129 -56.72 -42.17 -11.91
C PHE A 129 -55.61 -41.14 -12.16
N ILE A 130 -55.43 -40.69 -13.41
CA ILE A 130 -54.47 -39.63 -13.75
C ILE A 130 -54.85 -38.30 -13.07
N ASP A 131 -56.10 -37.87 -13.17
CA ASP A 131 -56.60 -36.65 -12.54
C ASP A 131 -56.50 -36.73 -11.01
N ARG A 132 -56.86 -37.87 -10.40
CA ARG A 132 -56.69 -38.10 -8.96
C ARG A 132 -55.23 -37.95 -8.54
N PHE A 133 -54.31 -38.56 -9.29
CA PHE A 133 -52.87 -38.48 -9.02
C PHE A 133 -52.35 -37.05 -9.16
N GLN A 134 -52.77 -36.32 -10.19
CA GLN A 134 -52.38 -34.93 -10.40
C GLN A 134 -52.95 -34.01 -9.31
N ARG A 135 -54.20 -34.19 -8.89
CA ARG A 135 -54.78 -33.44 -7.76
C ARG A 135 -54.04 -33.68 -6.46
N GLN A 136 -53.61 -34.92 -6.19
CA GLN A 136 -52.76 -35.22 -5.03
C GLN A 136 -51.40 -34.52 -5.12
N ARG A 137 -50.76 -34.49 -6.31
CA ARG A 137 -49.50 -33.74 -6.51
C ARG A 137 -49.68 -32.25 -6.31
N ILE A 138 -50.73 -31.67 -6.87
CA ILE A 138 -51.06 -30.24 -6.70
C ILE A 138 -51.27 -29.93 -5.22
N SER A 139 -52.05 -30.74 -4.50
CA SER A 139 -52.28 -30.58 -3.06
C SER A 139 -50.97 -30.60 -2.25
N LYS A 140 -50.10 -31.59 -2.50
CA LYS A 140 -48.77 -31.70 -1.86
C LYS A 140 -47.90 -30.48 -2.16
N LEU A 141 -47.87 -30.00 -3.41
CA LEU A 141 -47.11 -28.82 -3.80
C LEU A 141 -47.67 -27.54 -3.17
N THR A 142 -48.99 -27.38 -3.12
CA THR A 142 -49.62 -26.23 -2.45
C THR A 142 -49.33 -26.22 -0.95
N LYS A 143 -49.31 -27.39 -0.30
CA LYS A 143 -48.96 -27.52 1.12
C LYS A 143 -47.51 -27.11 1.38
N LYS A 144 -46.55 -27.66 0.61
CA LYS A 144 -45.13 -27.25 0.70
C LYS A 144 -44.93 -25.76 0.46
N LEU A 145 -45.68 -25.18 -0.49
CA LEU A 145 -45.62 -23.76 -0.80
C LEU A 145 -46.21 -22.91 0.34
N SER A 146 -47.28 -23.36 0.99
CA SER A 146 -47.81 -22.68 2.20
C SER A 146 -46.86 -22.77 3.39
N GLU A 147 -46.26 -23.94 3.65
CA GLU A 147 -45.28 -24.14 4.73
C GLU A 147 -44.05 -23.25 4.51
N SER A 148 -43.55 -23.19 3.27
CA SER A 148 -42.43 -22.32 2.90
C SER A 148 -42.77 -20.84 3.05
N LYS A 149 -44.01 -20.42 2.70
CA LYS A 149 -44.47 -19.04 2.91
C LYS A 149 -44.59 -18.68 4.39
N ILE A 150 -45.05 -19.60 5.23
CA ILE A 150 -45.13 -19.41 6.69
C ILE A 150 -43.72 -19.30 7.30
N ALA A 151 -42.78 -20.15 6.89
CA ALA A 151 -41.38 -20.03 7.31
C ALA A 151 -40.78 -18.67 6.88
N LEU A 152 -41.11 -18.20 5.68
CA LEU A 152 -40.72 -16.89 5.16
C LEU A 152 -41.36 -15.70 5.89
N SER A 153 -42.58 -15.84 6.42
CA SER A 153 -43.25 -14.80 7.21
C SER A 153 -42.74 -14.71 8.64
N ASN A 154 -42.13 -15.78 9.16
CA ASN A 154 -41.56 -15.81 10.52
C ASN A 154 -40.10 -15.32 10.57
N LEU A 155 -39.41 -15.30 9.43
CA LEU A 155 -38.04 -14.79 9.29
C LEU A 155 -37.82 -13.34 9.81
N PRO A 156 -38.72 -12.37 9.54
CA PRO A 156 -38.62 -11.01 10.10
C PRO A 156 -38.63 -10.98 11.64
N ASN A 157 -39.42 -11.84 12.27
CA ASN A 157 -39.50 -11.93 13.74
C ASN A 157 -38.21 -12.52 14.35
N ILE A 158 -37.53 -13.41 13.63
CA ILE A 158 -36.24 -13.96 14.04
C ILE A 158 -35.12 -12.92 13.87
N ILE A 159 -35.14 -12.14 12.79
CA ILE A 159 -34.19 -11.04 12.55
C ILE A 159 -34.35 -9.94 13.62
N ASN A 160 -35.57 -9.68 14.07
CA ASN A 160 -35.88 -8.73 15.15
C ASN A 160 -35.78 -9.35 16.56
N SER A 161 -35.37 -10.61 16.69
CA SER A 161 -35.25 -11.27 17.99
C SER A 161 -34.02 -10.78 18.77
N ASN A 162 -34.13 -10.78 20.10
CA ASN A 162 -33.02 -10.48 21.02
C ASN A 162 -31.78 -11.38 20.82
N LEU A 163 -31.91 -12.51 20.11
CA LEU A 163 -30.79 -13.40 19.81
C LEU A 163 -29.91 -12.84 18.67
N PHE A 164 -30.53 -12.26 17.65
CA PHE A 164 -29.80 -11.70 16.51
C PHE A 164 -29.05 -10.43 16.91
N SER A 165 -29.65 -9.57 17.74
CA SER A 165 -28.96 -8.41 18.30
C SER A 165 -27.77 -8.80 19.18
N LYS A 166 -27.89 -9.83 20.03
CA LYS A 166 -26.78 -10.38 20.82
C LYS A 166 -25.66 -10.96 19.94
N LEU A 167 -25.97 -11.63 18.84
CA LEU A 167 -24.98 -12.12 17.87
C LEU A 167 -24.24 -10.97 17.18
N LEU A 168 -24.97 -9.94 16.75
CA LEU A 168 -24.36 -8.77 16.12
C LEU A 168 -23.46 -7.99 17.09
N GLN A 169 -23.79 -7.92 18.38
CA GLN A 169 -22.93 -7.29 19.39
C GLN A 169 -21.56 -7.96 19.55
N ARG A 170 -21.44 -9.26 19.22
CA ARG A 170 -20.15 -9.98 19.27
C ARG A 170 -19.31 -9.79 18.02
N LEU A 171 -19.87 -9.22 16.96
CA LEU A 171 -19.18 -8.95 15.71
C LEU A 171 -18.61 -7.54 15.71
N ASN A 172 -17.53 -7.35 14.96
CA ASN A 172 -17.02 -6.01 14.70
C ASN A 172 -17.98 -5.21 13.80
N SER A 173 -17.86 -3.88 13.82
CA SER A 173 -18.77 -2.98 13.09
C SER A 173 -18.83 -3.28 11.59
N ALA A 174 -17.70 -3.66 10.99
CA ALA A 174 -17.62 -4.06 9.59
C ALA A 174 -18.38 -5.37 9.30
N GLY A 175 -18.27 -6.37 10.19
CA GLY A 175 -18.97 -7.65 10.10
C GLY A 175 -20.47 -7.48 10.24
N VAL A 176 -20.93 -6.65 11.18
CA VAL A 176 -22.34 -6.28 11.33
C VAL A 176 -22.85 -5.64 10.04
N THR A 177 -22.14 -4.62 9.55
CA THR A 177 -22.48 -3.91 8.29
C THR A 177 -22.54 -4.88 7.10
N PHE A 178 -21.61 -5.83 7.02
CA PHE A 178 -21.57 -6.83 5.96
C PHE A 178 -22.78 -7.78 6.01
N ILE A 179 -23.14 -8.29 7.19
CA ILE A 179 -24.31 -9.17 7.36
C ILE A 179 -25.59 -8.41 7.04
N GLU A 180 -25.74 -7.19 7.55
CA GLU A 180 -26.89 -6.34 7.22
C GLU A 180 -27.00 -6.12 5.71
N LEU A 181 -25.88 -5.90 5.02
CA LEU A 181 -25.83 -5.77 3.57
C LEU A 181 -26.40 -7.02 2.88
N GLN A 182 -26.05 -8.23 3.35
CA GLN A 182 -26.57 -9.48 2.79
C GLN A 182 -28.07 -9.61 3.02
N ILE A 183 -28.54 -9.38 4.26
CA ILE A 183 -29.96 -9.53 4.63
C ILE A 183 -30.83 -8.51 3.89
N LYS A 184 -30.44 -7.23 3.85
CA LYS A 184 -31.21 -6.15 3.21
C LYS A 184 -31.34 -6.34 1.69
N ASN A 185 -30.43 -7.08 1.07
CA ASN A 185 -30.39 -7.27 -0.38
C ASN A 185 -30.68 -8.69 -0.86
N CYS A 186 -30.87 -9.68 0.03
CA CYS A 186 -31.04 -11.09 -0.35
C CYS A 186 -32.21 -11.33 -1.33
N LYS A 187 -33.28 -10.54 -1.23
CA LYS A 187 -34.47 -10.65 -2.09
C LYS A 187 -34.49 -9.61 -3.23
N ARG A 188 -33.49 -8.74 -3.32
CA ARG A 188 -33.50 -7.64 -4.29
C ARG A 188 -32.83 -8.06 -5.60
N LYS A 189 -33.57 -7.95 -6.71
CA LYS A 189 -32.99 -8.08 -8.06
C LYS A 189 -31.91 -7.02 -8.34
N ARG A 190 -32.08 -5.82 -7.78
CA ARG A 190 -31.12 -4.71 -7.85
C ARG A 190 -30.69 -4.32 -6.43
N PRO A 191 -29.53 -4.80 -5.96
CA PRO A 191 -29.04 -4.46 -4.62
C PRO A 191 -28.77 -2.96 -4.46
N VAL A 192 -29.05 -2.42 -3.28
CA VAL A 192 -28.79 -1.04 -2.90
C VAL A 192 -27.65 -1.00 -1.88
N TYR A 193 -26.69 -0.10 -2.09
CA TYR A 193 -25.48 0.02 -1.29
C TYR A 193 -25.34 1.44 -0.72
N ASN A 194 -25.23 1.54 0.61
CA ASN A 194 -24.88 2.79 1.30
C ASN A 194 -23.36 3.06 1.21
N SER A 195 -22.89 4.18 1.76
CA SER A 195 -21.48 4.59 1.71
C SER A 195 -20.56 3.63 2.49
N GLN A 196 -20.98 3.13 3.65
CA GLN A 196 -20.20 2.16 4.44
C GLN A 196 -20.03 0.83 3.71
N ASN A 197 -21.10 0.30 3.11
CA ASN A 197 -21.07 -0.91 2.29
C ASN A 197 -20.10 -0.77 1.12
N LYS A 198 -20.14 0.40 0.44
CA LYS A 198 -19.22 0.72 -0.65
C LYS A 198 -17.78 0.86 -0.16
N ALA A 199 -17.55 1.44 1.01
CA ALA A 199 -16.23 1.59 1.60
C ALA A 199 -15.61 0.23 1.98
N ILE A 200 -16.37 -0.66 2.63
CA ILE A 200 -15.93 -2.02 2.97
C ILE A 200 -15.62 -2.81 1.68
N ALA A 201 -16.54 -2.75 0.71
CA ALA A 201 -16.34 -3.40 -0.58
C ALA A 201 -15.11 -2.87 -1.32
N LEU A 202 -14.88 -1.55 -1.28
CA LEU A 202 -13.70 -0.92 -1.85
C LEU A 202 -12.42 -1.39 -1.15
N ALA A 203 -12.41 -1.46 0.19
CA ALA A 203 -11.27 -1.96 0.95
C ALA A 203 -10.92 -3.41 0.58
N LEU A 204 -11.92 -4.30 0.53
CA LEU A 204 -11.75 -5.68 0.09
C LEU A 204 -11.25 -5.76 -1.36
N TYR A 205 -11.82 -4.96 -2.26
CA TYR A 205 -11.42 -4.91 -3.67
C TYR A 205 -9.97 -4.45 -3.84
N LYS A 206 -9.54 -3.44 -3.08
CA LYS A 206 -8.18 -2.90 -3.15
C LYS A 206 -7.13 -3.84 -2.57
N ARG A 207 -7.45 -4.60 -1.52
CA ARG A 207 -6.57 -5.65 -0.98
C ARG A 207 -6.40 -6.83 -1.94
N GLY A 208 -7.45 -7.22 -2.65
CA GLY A 208 -7.36 -8.36 -3.56
C GLY A 208 -8.49 -8.41 -4.59
N PRO A 209 -8.30 -7.84 -5.79
CA PRO A 209 -9.32 -7.86 -6.85
C PRO A 209 -9.71 -9.27 -7.31
N ARG A 210 -8.79 -10.25 -7.18
CA ARG A 210 -9.06 -11.66 -7.53
C ARG A 210 -9.94 -12.33 -6.47
N CYS A 211 -9.56 -12.21 -5.20
CA CYS A 211 -10.34 -12.70 -4.07
C CYS A 211 -11.73 -12.04 -4.03
N TYR A 212 -11.81 -10.72 -4.24
CA TYR A 212 -13.08 -10.00 -4.30
C TYR A 212 -14.03 -10.55 -5.37
N ARG A 213 -13.53 -10.89 -6.56
CA ARG A 213 -14.35 -11.51 -7.62
C ARG A 213 -14.85 -12.89 -7.23
N LEU A 214 -14.07 -13.66 -6.47
CA LEU A 214 -14.51 -14.94 -5.92
C LEU A 214 -15.58 -14.73 -4.84
N LEU A 215 -15.33 -13.85 -3.87
CA LEU A 215 -16.29 -13.51 -2.81
C LEU A 215 -17.62 -13.01 -3.37
N LYS A 216 -17.60 -12.23 -4.46
CA LYS A 216 -18.82 -11.75 -5.13
C LYS A 216 -19.70 -12.89 -5.71
N LYS A 217 -19.15 -14.10 -5.93
CA LYS A 217 -19.96 -15.26 -6.32
C LYS A 217 -20.77 -15.82 -5.15
N PHE A 218 -20.25 -15.69 -3.94
CA PHE A 218 -20.88 -16.19 -2.72
C PHE A 218 -21.72 -15.13 -2.00
N PHE A 219 -21.33 -13.86 -2.11
CA PHE A 219 -21.91 -12.74 -1.37
C PHE A 219 -22.39 -11.62 -2.28
N ILE A 220 -23.44 -10.92 -1.83
CA ILE A 220 -24.00 -9.74 -2.47
C ILE A 220 -23.06 -8.56 -2.24
N LEU A 221 -22.21 -8.31 -3.23
CA LEU A 221 -21.18 -7.28 -3.19
C LEU A 221 -21.26 -6.34 -4.39
N PRO A 222 -20.91 -5.05 -4.22
CA PRO A 222 -20.86 -4.08 -5.31
C PRO A 222 -20.09 -4.57 -6.54
N SER A 223 -20.51 -4.12 -7.72
CA SER A 223 -19.73 -4.37 -8.94
C SER A 223 -18.48 -3.48 -8.97
N LYS A 224 -17.47 -3.87 -9.76
CA LYS A 224 -16.31 -3.00 -10.05
C LYS A 224 -16.74 -1.62 -10.56
N SER A 225 -17.76 -1.57 -11.42
CA SER A 225 -18.31 -0.30 -11.93
C SER A 225 -18.88 0.55 -10.80
N THR A 226 -19.62 -0.05 -9.87
CA THR A 226 -20.17 0.64 -8.69
C THR A 226 -19.07 1.19 -7.78
N ILE A 227 -17.99 0.41 -7.56
CA ILE A 227 -16.83 0.85 -6.79
C ILE A 227 -16.11 2.01 -7.48
N ASN A 228 -15.88 1.92 -8.79
CA ASN A 228 -15.24 2.98 -9.55
C ASN A 228 -16.06 4.27 -9.53
N LYS A 229 -17.39 4.19 -9.73
CA LYS A 229 -18.30 5.34 -9.59
C LYS A 229 -18.32 5.94 -8.18
N TYR A 230 -17.99 5.14 -7.16
CA TYR A 230 -17.84 5.65 -5.81
C TYR A 230 -16.52 6.41 -5.65
N LEU A 231 -15.43 5.89 -6.22
CA LEU A 231 -14.11 6.54 -6.23
C LEU A 231 -14.10 7.86 -7.01
N THR A 232 -14.83 7.97 -8.12
CA THR A 232 -14.90 9.22 -8.91
C THR A 232 -15.47 10.40 -8.14
N LYS A 233 -16.14 10.17 -7.00
CA LYS A 233 -16.63 11.24 -6.11
C LYS A 233 -15.51 11.94 -5.32
N ILE A 234 -14.33 11.33 -5.26
CA ILE A 234 -13.17 11.86 -4.55
C ILE A 234 -12.24 12.49 -5.60
N PRO A 235 -12.28 13.82 -5.79
CA PRO A 235 -11.37 14.47 -6.72
C PRO A 235 -9.95 14.36 -6.15
N LEU A 236 -9.09 13.67 -6.88
CA LEU A 236 -7.66 13.63 -6.63
C LEU A 236 -7.00 14.37 -7.79
N GLU A 237 -6.48 15.55 -7.49
CA GLU A 237 -5.78 16.41 -8.44
C GLU A 237 -4.39 16.69 -7.89
N THR A 238 -3.53 17.24 -8.75
CA THR A 238 -2.18 17.65 -8.39
C THR A 238 -2.21 18.75 -7.34
N GLY A 239 -1.21 18.75 -6.46
CA GLY A 239 -1.11 19.66 -5.33
C GLY A 239 -1.92 19.26 -4.11
N ILE A 240 -2.26 20.28 -3.31
CA ILE A 240 -2.87 20.13 -1.99
C ILE A 240 -4.38 19.90 -2.14
N ASN A 241 -4.85 18.75 -1.65
CA ASN A 241 -6.26 18.44 -1.65
C ASN A 241 -6.97 19.00 -0.40
N LYS A 242 -7.65 20.15 -0.54
CA LYS A 242 -8.36 20.81 0.58
C LYS A 242 -9.31 19.88 1.34
N LYS A 243 -10.07 19.03 0.63
CA LYS A 243 -11.01 18.06 1.26
C LYS A 243 -10.28 17.00 2.08
N LEU A 244 -9.08 16.59 1.66
CA LEU A 244 -8.24 15.68 2.44
C LEU A 244 -7.77 16.36 3.72
N PHE A 245 -7.31 17.62 3.62
CA PHE A 245 -6.84 18.40 4.77
C PHE A 245 -7.96 18.72 5.76
N GLU A 246 -9.20 18.98 5.31
CA GLU A 246 -10.37 19.12 6.18
C GLU A 246 -10.64 17.84 7.01
N LYS A 247 -10.51 16.66 6.39
CA LYS A 247 -10.66 15.38 7.10
C LYS A 247 -9.49 15.12 8.03
N LEU A 248 -8.27 15.51 7.61
CA LEU A 248 -7.08 15.42 8.43
C LEU A 248 -7.22 16.29 9.69
N SER A 249 -7.66 17.55 9.57
CA SER A 249 -7.84 18.47 10.71
C SER A 249 -8.87 17.96 11.72
N ILE A 250 -9.96 17.33 11.28
CA ILE A 250 -10.92 16.66 12.17
C ILE A 250 -10.23 15.55 12.97
N ARG A 251 -9.36 14.75 12.33
CA ARG A 251 -8.65 13.68 13.02
C ARG A 251 -7.57 14.21 13.97
N VAL A 252 -6.83 15.24 13.55
CA VAL A 252 -5.78 15.89 14.34
C VAL A 252 -6.34 16.53 15.61
N ARG A 253 -7.55 17.12 15.56
CA ARG A 253 -8.24 17.63 16.76
C ARG A 253 -8.46 16.57 17.83
N LYS A 254 -8.68 15.31 17.43
CA LYS A 254 -8.86 14.17 18.35
C LYS A 254 -7.53 13.58 18.84
N MET A 255 -6.38 14.02 18.30
CA MET A 255 -5.06 13.54 18.71
C MET A 255 -4.57 14.32 19.94
N ASN A 256 -3.88 13.63 20.85
CA ASN A 256 -3.08 14.28 21.89
C ASN A 256 -1.86 15.01 21.28
N SER A 257 -1.23 15.90 22.04
CA SER A 257 -0.09 16.71 21.56
C SER A 257 1.04 15.87 20.95
N LEU A 258 1.43 14.78 21.60
CA LEU A 258 2.49 13.89 21.11
C LEU A 258 2.17 13.24 19.76
N ASN A 259 0.91 12.85 19.51
CA ASN A 259 0.51 12.22 18.25
C ASN A 259 0.39 13.22 17.08
N ARG A 260 0.37 14.53 17.37
CA ARG A 260 0.36 15.60 16.36
C ARG A 260 1.76 15.94 15.83
N VAL A 261 2.79 15.46 16.51
CA VAL A 261 4.18 15.64 16.08
C VAL A 261 4.48 14.73 14.89
N CYS A 262 4.94 15.31 13.79
CA CYS A 262 5.16 14.60 12.54
C CYS A 262 6.43 15.06 11.80
N CYS A 263 6.86 14.23 10.85
CA CYS A 263 7.85 14.55 9.83
C CYS A 263 7.20 14.62 8.45
N LEU A 264 7.77 15.43 7.57
CA LEU A 264 7.38 15.53 6.16
C LEU A 264 8.47 14.91 5.28
N ALA A 265 8.20 13.75 4.72
CA ALA A 265 9.08 13.11 3.75
C ALA A 265 8.67 13.46 2.33
N PHE A 266 9.65 13.63 1.43
CA PHE A 266 9.38 13.84 0.01
C PHE A 266 10.44 13.18 -0.86
N ASP A 267 9.99 12.64 -2.00
CA ASP A 267 10.83 11.94 -2.97
C ASP A 267 10.19 11.97 -4.37
N GLU A 268 11.01 11.73 -5.39
CA GLU A 268 10.60 11.69 -6.80
C GLU A 268 10.43 10.24 -7.29
N ILE A 269 9.35 10.00 -8.04
CA ILE A 269 9.03 8.70 -8.63
C ILE A 269 9.07 8.83 -10.15
N SER A 270 9.91 8.04 -10.81
CA SER A 270 9.93 7.97 -12.27
C SER A 270 8.63 7.37 -12.83
N LEU A 271 8.11 7.97 -13.89
CA LEU A 271 6.86 7.62 -14.56
C LEU A 271 7.12 7.20 -16.01
N SER A 272 6.26 6.31 -16.53
CA SER A 272 6.16 6.12 -17.96
C SER A 272 5.55 7.36 -18.61
N VAL A 273 6.27 7.93 -19.57
CA VAL A 273 5.84 9.12 -20.32
C VAL A 273 4.61 8.77 -21.17
N GLY A 274 3.61 9.65 -21.18
CA GLY A 274 2.44 9.50 -22.04
C GLY A 274 1.35 10.52 -21.77
N LEU A 275 0.65 10.93 -22.84
CA LEU A 275 -0.49 11.83 -22.76
C LEU A 275 -1.79 11.04 -22.84
N LYS A 276 -2.77 11.41 -22.00
CA LYS A 276 -4.09 10.79 -22.00
C LYS A 276 -5.18 11.85 -21.84
N TYR A 277 -6.15 11.84 -22.74
CA TYR A 277 -7.33 12.67 -22.60
C TYR A 277 -8.34 12.04 -21.62
N GLU A 278 -8.64 12.76 -20.53
CA GLU A 278 -9.66 12.40 -19.55
C GLU A 278 -10.98 13.10 -19.86
N LYS A 279 -11.85 12.43 -20.62
CA LYS A 279 -13.15 12.97 -21.08
C LYS A 279 -14.04 13.48 -19.96
N SER A 280 -14.00 12.88 -18.76
CA SER A 280 -14.84 13.30 -17.63
C SER A 280 -14.46 14.67 -17.06
N LYS A 281 -13.23 15.12 -17.28
CA LYS A 281 -12.72 16.41 -16.80
C LYS A 281 -12.39 17.37 -17.94
N ASP A 282 -12.60 16.93 -19.18
CA ASP A 282 -12.12 17.63 -20.38
C ASP A 282 -10.65 18.08 -20.26
N LYS A 283 -9.79 17.20 -19.73
CA LYS A 283 -8.39 17.51 -19.41
C LYS A 283 -7.46 16.50 -20.06
N VAL A 284 -6.42 16.98 -20.75
CA VAL A 284 -5.28 16.14 -21.14
C VAL A 284 -4.36 15.98 -19.93
N VAL A 285 -4.14 14.74 -19.50
CA VAL A 285 -3.25 14.35 -18.39
C VAL A 285 -1.91 13.88 -18.95
N GLY A 286 -0.83 14.05 -18.18
CA GLY A 286 0.54 13.66 -18.57
C GLY A 286 1.50 14.83 -18.79
N TYR A 287 1.02 16.06 -18.62
CA TYR A 287 1.86 17.26 -18.62
C TYR A 287 2.39 17.58 -17.23
N VAL A 288 3.48 18.35 -17.18
CA VAL A 288 4.00 18.98 -15.97
C VAL A 288 2.91 19.84 -15.33
N ASP A 289 2.64 19.57 -14.06
CA ASP A 289 1.54 20.16 -13.31
C ASP A 289 1.99 20.30 -11.84
N LEU A 290 2.37 21.54 -11.50
CA LEU A 290 2.95 21.91 -10.20
C LEU A 290 1.89 22.55 -9.29
N GLY A 291 0.60 22.26 -9.52
CA GLY A 291 -0.49 22.74 -8.68
C GLY A 291 -0.59 24.28 -8.68
N SER A 292 -0.32 24.91 -7.54
CA SER A 292 -0.37 26.37 -7.32
C SER A 292 0.58 27.14 -8.25
N ILE A 293 1.72 26.56 -8.60
CA ILE A 293 2.71 27.15 -9.52
C ILE A 293 2.23 27.08 -10.99
N GLY A 294 1.25 26.23 -11.28
CA GLY A 294 0.63 26.10 -12.59
C GLY A 294 1.14 24.93 -13.43
N ARG A 295 0.60 24.85 -14.64
CA ARG A 295 0.80 23.75 -15.58
C ARG A 295 1.63 24.22 -16.77
N ARG A 296 2.52 23.35 -17.27
CA ARG A 296 3.39 23.66 -18.42
C ARG A 296 3.09 22.74 -19.60
N ASN A 297 3.39 23.23 -20.81
CA ASN A 297 3.29 22.45 -22.04
C ASN A 297 4.52 21.53 -22.22
N GLU A 298 4.83 20.75 -21.18
CA GLU A 298 5.94 19.81 -21.15
C GLU A 298 5.43 18.47 -20.65
N ILE A 299 5.87 17.36 -21.26
CA ILE A 299 5.42 16.03 -20.85
C ILE A 299 6.17 15.64 -19.58
N ALA A 300 5.42 15.27 -18.54
CA ALA A 300 5.99 14.83 -17.27
C ALA A 300 6.52 13.41 -17.38
N ASN A 301 7.67 13.18 -16.73
CA ASN A 301 8.30 11.87 -16.61
C ASN A 301 8.59 11.49 -15.15
N HIS A 302 8.29 12.38 -14.19
CA HIS A 302 8.41 12.12 -12.76
C HIS A 302 7.17 12.62 -11.99
N ALA A 303 6.93 12.04 -10.82
CA ALA A 303 6.00 12.53 -9.82
C ALA A 303 6.75 12.83 -8.51
N LEU A 304 6.72 14.09 -8.09
CA LEU A 304 7.18 14.49 -6.76
C LEU A 304 6.06 14.26 -5.75
N VAL A 305 6.30 13.46 -4.72
CA VAL A 305 5.29 13.07 -3.72
C VAL A 305 5.69 13.52 -2.34
N PHE A 306 4.74 14.09 -1.60
CA PHE A 306 4.90 14.50 -0.21
C PHE A 306 4.08 13.61 0.72
N LEU A 307 4.74 13.03 1.72
CA LEU A 307 4.19 12.10 2.69
C LEU A 307 4.41 12.65 4.10
N VAL A 308 3.33 12.83 4.87
CA VAL A 308 3.44 13.13 6.29
C VAL A 308 3.43 11.82 7.10
N GLN A 309 4.29 11.74 8.11
CA GLN A 309 4.37 10.59 9.01
C GLN A 309 4.43 11.06 10.47
N GLY A 310 3.62 10.44 11.33
CA GLY A 310 3.62 10.70 12.77
C GLY A 310 4.86 10.14 13.45
N ILE A 311 5.45 10.92 14.37
CA ILE A 311 6.61 10.53 15.18
C ILE A 311 6.15 9.84 16.47
N GLY A 312 5.24 10.47 17.23
CA GLY A 312 4.77 9.90 18.50
C GLY A 312 3.90 8.64 18.35
N LYS A 313 3.16 8.55 17.24
CA LYS A 313 2.38 7.37 16.86
C LYS A 313 2.58 7.09 15.38
N HIS A 314 2.75 5.82 15.05
CA HIS A 314 2.92 5.38 13.68
C HIS A 314 1.62 5.57 12.87
N TRP A 315 1.58 6.63 12.05
CA TRP A 315 0.58 6.86 11.01
C TRP A 315 1.26 7.57 9.83
N LYS A 316 0.75 7.36 8.62
CA LYS A 316 1.30 7.96 7.39
C LYS A 316 0.18 8.36 6.44
N GLN A 317 0.33 9.48 5.75
CA GLN A 317 -0.66 9.99 4.81
C GLN A 317 0.02 10.77 3.68
N PRO A 318 -0.11 10.36 2.41
CA PRO A 318 0.28 11.21 1.29
C PRO A 318 -0.57 12.47 1.28
N VAL A 319 0.04 13.64 1.19
CA VAL A 319 -0.64 14.94 1.34
C VAL A 319 -0.69 15.75 0.06
N ALA A 320 0.33 15.62 -0.78
CA ALA A 320 0.39 16.30 -2.08
C ALA A 320 1.24 15.48 -3.06
N TYR A 321 0.97 15.66 -4.35
CA TYR A 321 1.84 15.18 -5.42
C TYR A 321 1.82 16.15 -6.59
N TYR A 322 2.91 16.19 -7.35
CA TYR A 322 3.10 17.08 -8.48
C TYR A 322 3.75 16.32 -9.64
N PHE A 323 3.45 16.71 -10.87
CA PHE A 323 4.08 16.13 -12.05
C PHE A 323 5.22 17.03 -12.52
N THR A 324 6.41 16.46 -12.61
CA THR A 324 7.64 17.17 -12.98
C THR A 324 8.23 16.55 -14.25
N LYS A 325 9.06 17.33 -14.93
CA LYS A 325 9.93 16.86 -15.99
C LYS A 325 11.36 16.88 -15.48
N ASP A 326 12.01 15.73 -15.57
CA ASP A 326 13.32 15.45 -15.02
C ASP A 326 13.35 15.83 -13.53
N VAL A 327 14.22 16.77 -13.15
CA VAL A 327 14.36 17.25 -11.78
C VAL A 327 13.61 18.56 -11.61
N ILE A 328 12.85 18.71 -10.53
CA ILE A 328 12.19 19.98 -10.19
C ILE A 328 13.22 21.12 -10.03
N LYS A 329 12.82 22.37 -10.31
CA LYS A 329 13.69 23.53 -10.04
C LYS A 329 13.74 23.82 -8.54
N THR A 330 14.90 24.25 -8.05
CA THR A 330 15.12 24.56 -6.62
C THR A 330 14.08 25.52 -6.05
N ASN A 331 13.82 26.63 -6.74
CA ASN A 331 12.87 27.64 -6.28
C ASN A 331 11.44 27.10 -6.21
N GLU A 332 11.05 26.23 -7.14
CA GLU A 332 9.72 25.60 -7.17
C GLU A 332 9.57 24.64 -6.00
N LEU A 333 10.56 23.77 -5.77
CA LEU A 333 10.56 22.86 -4.62
C LEU A 333 10.45 23.63 -3.29
N LYS A 334 11.18 24.74 -3.16
CA LYS A 334 11.13 25.62 -1.99
C LYS A 334 9.72 26.15 -1.73
N ILE A 335 9.07 26.69 -2.77
CA ILE A 335 7.69 27.21 -2.68
C ILE A 335 6.74 26.08 -2.24
N LEU A 336 6.82 24.92 -2.87
CA LEU A 336 5.96 23.77 -2.54
C LEU A 336 6.18 23.27 -1.09
N LEU A 337 7.43 23.24 -0.62
CA LEU A 337 7.76 22.86 0.76
C LEU A 337 7.10 23.80 1.77
N VAL A 338 7.30 25.12 1.60
CA VAL A 338 6.75 26.13 2.51
C VAL A 338 5.22 26.11 2.49
N GLU A 339 4.60 25.95 1.31
CA GLU A 339 3.16 25.84 1.16
C GLU A 339 2.62 24.63 1.93
N ILE A 340 3.15 23.43 1.68
CA ILE A 340 2.68 22.19 2.32
C ILE A 340 2.87 22.23 3.82
N ILE A 341 4.02 22.71 4.30
CA ILE A 341 4.30 22.83 5.73
C ILE A 341 3.29 23.78 6.39
N SER A 342 2.99 24.92 5.75
CA SER A 342 2.01 25.88 6.25
C SER A 342 0.60 25.28 6.35
N PHE A 343 0.18 24.49 5.36
CA PHE A 343 -1.09 23.75 5.40
C PHE A 343 -1.13 22.65 6.46
N LEU A 344 -0.01 21.97 6.73
CA LEU A 344 0.06 20.98 7.81
C LEU A 344 -0.05 21.66 9.18
N GLN A 345 0.65 22.77 9.37
CA GLN A 345 0.62 23.55 10.61
C GLN A 345 -0.78 24.14 10.87
N SER A 346 -1.49 24.62 9.85
CA SER A 346 -2.86 25.13 9.99
C SER A 346 -3.88 24.04 10.36
N CYS A 347 -3.59 22.77 10.05
CA CYS A 347 -4.40 21.63 10.52
C CYS A 347 -4.18 21.28 12.00
N GLY A 348 -3.21 21.91 12.66
CA GLY A 348 -2.83 21.63 14.05
C GLY A 348 -1.75 20.56 14.20
N LEU A 349 -1.05 20.19 13.13
CA LEU A 349 0.13 19.33 13.20
C LEU A 349 1.38 20.14 13.57
N THR A 350 2.33 19.48 14.22
CA THR A 350 3.64 20.03 14.52
C THR A 350 4.67 19.33 13.66
N VAL A 351 5.03 19.96 12.53
CA VAL A 351 6.08 19.47 11.63
C VAL A 351 7.44 19.77 12.27
N MET A 352 8.14 18.74 12.72
CA MET A 352 9.45 18.87 13.39
C MET A 352 10.62 18.80 12.42
N CYS A 353 10.49 17.98 11.37
CA CYS A 353 11.57 17.76 10.43
C CYS A 353 11.05 17.42 9.03
N THR A 354 11.90 17.66 8.04
CA THR A 354 11.71 17.19 6.67
C THR A 354 12.71 16.08 6.34
N VAL A 355 12.30 15.09 5.55
CA VAL A 355 13.18 13.99 5.12
C VAL A 355 13.21 13.90 3.60
N CYS A 356 14.41 13.87 3.01
CA CYS A 356 14.60 13.72 1.57
C CYS A 356 15.92 13.03 1.23
N ASP A 357 16.12 12.70 -0.05
CA ASP A 357 17.40 12.19 -0.53
C ASP A 357 18.46 13.32 -0.69
N GLN A 358 19.66 12.96 -1.18
CA GLN A 358 20.76 13.90 -1.40
C GLN A 358 20.79 14.53 -2.80
N GLY A 359 19.65 14.58 -3.51
CA GLY A 359 19.55 15.23 -4.81
C GLY A 359 20.09 16.66 -4.78
N SER A 360 20.75 17.10 -5.87
CA SER A 360 21.34 18.44 -5.96
C SER A 360 20.31 19.55 -5.72
N THR A 361 19.12 19.42 -6.31
CA THR A 361 17.99 20.32 -6.09
C THR A 361 17.52 20.31 -4.63
N ASN A 362 17.37 19.15 -4.02
CA ASN A 362 16.93 19.01 -2.62
C ASN A 362 17.91 19.70 -1.67
N ARG A 363 19.22 19.44 -1.83
CA ARG A 363 20.28 20.11 -1.06
C ARG A 363 20.28 21.62 -1.28
N SER A 364 20.11 22.07 -2.53
CA SER A 364 20.08 23.49 -2.87
C SER A 364 18.87 24.19 -2.23
N ALA A 365 17.69 23.57 -2.26
CA ALA A 365 16.45 24.13 -1.70
C ALA A 365 16.55 24.24 -0.17
N ILE A 366 17.05 23.20 0.50
CA ILE A 366 17.28 23.20 1.94
C ILE A 366 18.28 24.30 2.33
N LYS A 367 19.41 24.40 1.60
CA LYS A 367 20.42 25.42 1.89
C LYS A 367 19.87 26.84 1.75
N GLN A 368 19.06 27.10 0.72
CA GLN A 368 18.40 28.40 0.56
C GLN A 368 17.44 28.68 1.73
N LEU A 369 16.61 27.71 2.13
CA LEU A 369 15.67 27.86 3.26
C LEU A 369 16.39 28.16 4.59
N ILE A 370 17.50 27.46 4.86
CA ILE A 370 18.32 27.69 6.05
C ILE A 370 18.90 29.11 6.04
N THR A 371 19.46 29.52 4.89
CA THR A 371 20.06 30.85 4.72
C THR A 371 19.02 31.96 4.92
N GLU A 372 17.81 31.80 4.34
CA GLU A 372 16.70 32.73 4.51
C GLU A 372 16.17 32.81 5.95
N SER A 373 16.37 31.74 6.73
CA SER A 373 15.95 31.67 8.13
C SER A 373 16.99 32.18 9.13
N ASN A 374 18.17 32.62 8.67
CA ASN A 374 19.31 33.03 9.50
C ASN A 374 19.66 32.02 10.60
N SER A 375 19.66 30.72 10.24
CA SER A 375 20.00 29.61 11.14
C SER A 375 21.15 28.78 10.57
N THR A 376 21.78 27.94 11.39
CA THR A 376 22.89 27.07 10.97
C THR A 376 22.39 25.77 10.35
N ASP A 377 21.43 25.12 11.01
CA ASP A 377 21.07 23.72 10.74
C ASP A 377 19.56 23.50 10.61
N SER A 378 18.76 24.57 10.63
CA SER A 378 17.30 24.52 10.58
C SER A 378 16.72 25.65 9.73
N PHE A 379 15.47 25.53 9.34
CA PHE A 379 14.73 26.61 8.69
C PHE A 379 13.39 26.84 9.39
N LYS A 380 12.82 28.03 9.23
CA LYS A 380 11.57 28.42 9.89
C LYS A 380 10.42 28.54 8.90
N VAL A 381 9.26 28.01 9.29
CA VAL A 381 7.98 28.22 8.59
C VAL A 381 6.92 28.56 9.63
N ASN A 382 6.29 29.73 9.49
CA ASN A 382 5.34 30.31 10.47
C ASN A 382 5.90 30.30 11.90
N ASP A 383 7.12 30.83 12.06
CA ASP A 383 7.88 30.93 13.32
C ASP A 383 8.19 29.60 14.02
N LYS A 384 7.91 28.46 13.38
CA LYS A 384 8.28 27.13 13.88
C LYS A 384 9.54 26.64 13.18
N GLU A 385 10.49 26.19 13.98
CA GLU A 385 11.75 25.60 13.53
C GLU A 385 11.53 24.18 12.98
N ILE A 386 12.18 23.88 11.86
CA ILE A 386 12.09 22.62 11.15
C ILE A 386 13.50 22.15 10.80
N ILE A 387 13.80 20.91 11.20
CA ILE A 387 15.13 20.31 11.02
C ILE A 387 15.13 19.50 9.70
N PRO A 388 15.96 19.84 8.70
CA PRO A 388 16.14 19.02 7.52
C PRO A 388 16.99 17.79 7.85
N ILE A 389 16.52 16.61 7.43
CA ILE A 389 17.19 15.32 7.61
C ILE A 389 17.30 14.65 6.24
N PHE A 390 18.45 14.00 5.99
CA PHE A 390 18.62 13.17 4.80
C PHE A 390 18.27 11.71 5.06
N ASP A 391 17.81 11.01 4.03
CA ASP A 391 17.53 9.58 4.07
C ASP A 391 18.80 8.79 4.42
N VAL A 392 18.83 8.28 5.65
CA VAL A 392 19.96 7.54 6.23
C VAL A 392 20.30 6.27 5.44
N PRO A 393 19.35 5.39 5.05
CA PRO A 393 19.59 4.33 4.08
C PRO A 393 20.26 4.77 2.78
N HIS A 394 19.90 5.93 2.23
CA HIS A 394 20.58 6.49 1.07
C HIS A 394 22.01 6.93 1.37
N LEU A 395 22.27 7.55 2.52
CA LEU A 395 23.61 7.89 2.99
C LEU A 395 24.50 6.66 3.04
N LEU A 396 24.04 5.56 3.66
CA LEU A 396 24.82 4.32 3.77
C LEU A 396 25.21 3.74 2.40
N LYS A 397 24.27 3.74 1.44
CA LYS A 397 24.54 3.31 0.06
C LYS A 397 25.61 4.18 -0.60
N ASN A 398 25.55 5.49 -0.38
CA ASN A 398 26.50 6.45 -0.92
C ASN A 398 27.86 6.28 -0.26
N THR A 399 27.94 6.09 1.06
CA THR A 399 29.19 5.79 1.79
C THR A 399 29.85 4.52 1.27
N ARG A 400 29.11 3.42 1.12
CA ARG A 400 29.65 2.17 0.53
C ARG A 400 30.15 2.40 -0.90
N THR A 401 29.40 3.13 -1.72
CA THR A 401 29.78 3.42 -3.11
C THR A 401 31.00 4.34 -3.18
N GLY A 402 31.09 5.32 -2.27
CA GLY A 402 32.25 6.20 -2.11
C GLY A 402 33.49 5.41 -1.74
N LEU A 403 33.39 4.53 -0.72
CA LEU A 403 34.49 3.65 -0.32
C LEU A 403 34.92 2.70 -1.46
N TYR A 404 33.98 2.21 -2.27
CA TYR A 404 34.30 1.35 -3.40
C TYR A 404 35.12 2.07 -4.49
N ASN A 405 34.75 3.32 -4.81
CA ASN A 405 35.40 4.09 -5.87
C ASN A 405 36.66 4.83 -5.39
N TYR A 406 36.78 5.09 -4.08
CA TYR A 406 37.76 6.01 -3.53
C TYR A 406 38.33 5.53 -2.20
N VAL A 407 39.44 6.14 -1.79
CA VAL A 407 39.99 5.99 -0.45
C VAL A 407 39.39 7.07 0.45
N ILE A 408 38.89 6.66 1.61
CA ILE A 408 38.31 7.60 2.60
C ILE A 408 39.37 7.85 3.68
N LYS A 409 39.84 9.09 3.77
CA LYS A 409 40.75 9.56 4.84
C LYS A 409 39.91 10.18 5.93
N PHE A 410 40.03 9.73 7.18
CA PHE A 410 39.21 10.23 8.29
C PHE A 410 40.04 10.71 9.50
N SER A 411 41.37 10.69 9.38
CA SER A 411 42.32 11.31 10.31
C SER A 411 43.67 11.46 9.60
N SER A 412 44.61 12.22 10.18
CA SER A 412 45.89 12.61 9.59
C SER A 412 46.71 11.43 9.03
N ASN A 413 46.51 10.20 9.53
CA ASN A 413 47.15 8.97 9.04
C ASN A 413 46.19 7.75 8.98
N ARG A 414 44.87 7.97 8.85
CA ARG A 414 43.91 6.85 8.81
C ARG A 414 43.13 6.84 7.50
N GLU A 415 43.29 5.75 6.75
CA GLU A 415 42.69 5.53 5.44
C GLU A 415 41.85 4.24 5.43
N ALA A 416 40.60 4.34 4.98
CA ALA A 416 39.74 3.20 4.71
C ALA A 416 39.75 2.89 3.20
N LYS A 417 40.00 1.63 2.87
CA LYS A 417 40.06 1.12 1.49
C LYS A 417 39.12 -0.07 1.31
N PHE A 418 38.34 -0.07 0.23
CA PHE A 418 37.46 -1.19 -0.09
C PHE A 418 38.22 -2.47 -0.45
N SER A 419 39.44 -2.34 -0.98
CA SER A 419 40.32 -3.47 -1.27
C SER A 419 40.60 -4.33 -0.03
N HIS A 420 40.66 -3.74 1.16
CA HIS A 420 40.80 -4.47 2.43
C HIS A 420 39.58 -5.36 2.71
N ILE A 421 38.36 -4.85 2.46
CA ILE A 421 37.11 -5.62 2.61
C ILE A 421 37.08 -6.78 1.61
N MET A 422 37.46 -6.52 0.35
CA MET A 422 37.48 -7.54 -0.70
C MET A 422 38.49 -8.65 -0.37
N LYS A 423 39.72 -8.30 0.01
CA LYS A 423 40.74 -9.28 0.43
C LYS A 423 40.29 -10.09 1.64
N CYS A 424 39.72 -9.44 2.66
CA CYS A 424 39.16 -10.12 3.84
C CYS A 424 38.09 -11.13 3.44
N TYR A 425 37.19 -10.77 2.53
CA TYR A 425 36.16 -11.69 2.03
C TYR A 425 36.74 -12.90 1.30
N GLU A 426 37.71 -12.70 0.41
CA GLU A 426 38.36 -13.81 -0.32
C GLU A 426 39.09 -14.77 0.63
N ILE A 427 39.79 -14.24 1.65
CA ILE A 427 40.46 -15.05 2.68
C ILE A 427 39.42 -15.84 3.50
N ASP A 428 38.32 -15.19 3.93
CA ASP A 428 37.26 -15.85 4.70
C ASP A 428 36.59 -16.97 3.91
N LYS A 429 36.38 -16.76 2.61
CA LYS A 429 35.75 -17.72 1.70
C LYS A 429 36.51 -19.05 1.60
N MET A 430 37.84 -19.01 1.70
CA MET A 430 38.71 -20.20 1.69
C MET A 430 38.67 -20.99 3.01
N LYS A 431 38.16 -20.41 4.10
CA LYS A 431 38.08 -21.10 5.39
C LYS A 431 36.96 -22.15 5.36
N ARG A 432 37.19 -23.26 6.08
CA ARG A 432 36.15 -24.27 6.35
C ARG A 432 34.95 -23.66 7.06
N PHE A 433 35.19 -22.72 7.99
CA PHE A 433 34.15 -21.99 8.69
C PHE A 433 34.21 -20.52 8.31
N GLN A 434 33.30 -20.11 7.43
CA GLN A 434 33.17 -18.73 6.97
C GLN A 434 32.50 -17.87 8.06
N GLY A 435 33.15 -16.78 8.45
CA GLY A 435 32.60 -15.76 9.34
C GLY A 435 31.68 -14.78 8.62
N LEU A 436 31.92 -14.55 7.32
CA LEU A 436 31.23 -13.57 6.48
C LEU A 436 30.11 -14.20 5.63
N ARG A 437 29.36 -15.16 6.18
CA ARG A 437 28.28 -15.90 5.47
C ARG A 437 27.18 -15.03 4.86
N LYS A 438 27.03 -13.80 5.37
CA LYS A 438 26.04 -12.84 4.88
C LYS A 438 26.48 -12.16 3.58
N LEU A 439 27.76 -12.22 3.20
CA LEU A 439 28.31 -11.65 1.98
C LEU A 439 28.35 -12.67 0.83
N GLN A 440 28.26 -12.18 -0.41
CA GLN A 440 28.23 -12.99 -1.62
C GLN A 440 29.03 -12.31 -2.74
N ASP A 441 29.66 -13.08 -3.61
CA ASP A 441 30.50 -12.60 -4.73
C ASP A 441 29.84 -11.47 -5.54
N HIS A 442 28.55 -11.60 -5.84
CA HIS A 442 27.85 -10.62 -6.66
C HIS A 442 27.60 -9.28 -5.95
N TYR A 443 27.78 -9.18 -4.63
CA TYR A 443 27.63 -7.93 -3.88
C TYR A 443 28.76 -6.92 -4.16
N PHE A 444 29.91 -7.41 -4.62
CA PHE A 444 31.07 -6.58 -4.95
C PHE A 444 31.01 -6.03 -6.39
N LYS A 445 30.01 -6.44 -7.19
CA LYS A 445 29.76 -5.97 -8.56
C LYS A 445 28.94 -4.67 -8.54
N LEU A 446 29.53 -3.59 -8.02
CA LEU A 446 28.84 -2.30 -7.81
C LEU A 446 28.61 -1.48 -9.10
N ASN A 447 29.15 -1.92 -10.23
CA ASN A 447 28.78 -1.44 -11.56
C ASN A 447 27.32 -1.78 -11.95
N GLN A 448 26.70 -2.76 -11.30
CA GLN A 448 25.30 -3.11 -11.53
C GLN A 448 24.36 -2.25 -10.67
N SER A 449 23.46 -1.50 -11.32
CA SER A 449 22.49 -0.62 -10.62
C SER A 449 21.64 -1.37 -9.59
N THR A 450 21.27 -2.62 -9.87
CA THR A 450 20.48 -3.48 -8.96
C THR A 450 21.19 -3.82 -7.65
N VAL A 451 22.52 -3.86 -7.64
CA VAL A 451 23.36 -4.10 -6.46
C VAL A 451 23.65 -2.76 -5.77
N LYS A 452 24.01 -1.73 -6.56
CA LYS A 452 24.27 -0.38 -6.07
C LYS A 452 23.09 0.18 -5.26
N MET A 453 21.86 -0.03 -5.70
CA MET A 453 20.67 0.53 -5.05
C MET A 453 20.15 -0.25 -3.84
N LYS A 454 20.73 -1.43 -3.54
CA LYS A 454 20.29 -2.29 -2.43
C LYS A 454 20.92 -1.87 -1.10
N VAL A 455 20.08 -1.36 -0.19
CA VAL A 455 20.48 -0.97 1.17
C VAL A 455 20.97 -2.16 1.98
N ASN A 456 20.31 -3.32 1.88
CA ASN A 456 20.72 -4.52 2.62
C ASN A 456 22.13 -5.00 2.25
N ILE A 457 22.55 -4.81 1.01
CA ILE A 457 23.92 -5.10 0.58
C ILE A 457 24.88 -4.11 1.23
N ALA A 458 24.58 -2.81 1.21
CA ALA A 458 25.40 -1.80 1.88
C ALA A 458 25.57 -2.05 3.37
N ALA A 459 24.47 -2.34 4.08
CA ALA A 459 24.49 -2.68 5.50
C ALA A 459 25.26 -3.97 5.80
N ARG A 460 25.28 -4.95 4.90
CA ARG A 460 26.09 -6.17 5.09
C ARG A 460 27.57 -5.91 4.84
N THR A 461 27.90 -5.11 3.83
CA THR A 461 29.29 -4.75 3.49
C THR A 461 29.94 -3.89 4.57
N LEU A 462 29.18 -2.94 5.14
CA LEU A 462 29.62 -2.06 6.21
C LEU A 462 29.01 -2.51 7.54
N SER A 463 29.40 -3.69 8.02
CA SER A 463 28.86 -4.30 9.25
C SER A 463 29.92 -4.59 10.29
N ALA A 464 29.52 -4.65 11.57
CA ALA A 464 30.40 -5.10 12.65
C ALA A 464 31.06 -6.46 12.37
N SER A 465 30.34 -7.40 11.72
CA SER A 465 30.94 -8.69 11.34
C SER A 465 32.12 -8.57 10.36
N VAL A 466 32.08 -7.58 9.46
CA VAL A 466 33.19 -7.31 8.54
C VAL A 466 34.35 -6.65 9.29
N ALA A 467 34.06 -5.68 10.16
CA ALA A 467 35.08 -5.05 11.01
C ALA A 467 35.82 -6.10 11.88
N SER A 468 35.08 -6.93 12.61
CA SER A 468 35.65 -7.97 13.47
C SER A 468 36.41 -9.04 12.68
N ALA A 469 35.98 -9.38 11.45
CA ALA A 469 36.72 -10.30 10.59
C ALA A 469 38.06 -9.72 10.15
N ILE A 470 38.11 -8.43 9.82
CA ILE A 470 39.35 -7.73 9.48
C ILE A 470 40.29 -7.70 10.70
N GLU A 471 39.80 -7.28 11.87
CA GLU A 471 40.59 -7.24 13.13
C GLU A 471 41.14 -8.61 13.53
N SER A 472 40.32 -9.67 13.42
CA SER A 472 40.74 -11.04 13.68
C SER A 472 41.81 -11.52 12.70
N MET A 473 41.73 -11.15 11.42
CA MET A 473 42.74 -11.50 10.44
C MET A 473 44.05 -10.76 10.67
N ILE A 474 44.02 -9.47 10.99
CA ILE A 474 45.23 -8.69 11.29
C ILE A 474 45.93 -9.22 12.54
N SER A 475 45.16 -9.63 13.55
CA SER A 475 45.69 -10.25 14.76
C SER A 475 46.42 -11.57 14.50
N ASN A 476 46.20 -12.20 13.33
CA ASN A 476 46.91 -13.39 12.88
C ASN A 476 47.89 -13.03 11.74
N PRO A 477 49.21 -12.96 12.00
CA PRO A 477 50.21 -12.58 11.00
C PRO A 477 50.22 -13.44 9.72
N THR A 478 49.67 -14.65 9.78
CA THR A 478 49.62 -15.59 8.64
C THR A 478 48.46 -15.33 7.67
N SER A 479 47.55 -14.40 7.98
CA SER A 479 46.34 -14.17 7.17
C SER A 479 46.60 -13.51 5.82
N GLY A 480 47.74 -12.82 5.66
CA GLY A 480 48.06 -12.07 4.44
C GLY A 480 47.30 -10.76 4.26
N LEU A 481 46.57 -10.28 5.29
CA LEU A 481 45.90 -8.99 5.27
C LEU A 481 46.87 -7.89 5.74
N PRO A 482 47.00 -6.75 5.01
CA PRO A 482 47.88 -5.65 5.41
C PRO A 482 47.49 -5.07 6.77
N SER A 483 48.47 -4.65 7.58
CA SER A 483 48.21 -4.08 8.91
C SER A 483 47.42 -2.78 8.84
N GLU A 484 47.55 -2.02 7.73
CA GLU A 484 46.78 -0.83 7.44
C GLU A 484 45.27 -1.08 7.32
N ALA A 485 44.84 -2.34 7.14
CA ALA A 485 43.43 -2.71 7.12
C ALA A 485 42.72 -2.44 8.46
N ILE A 486 43.46 -2.25 9.56
CA ILE A 486 42.89 -1.89 10.86
C ILE A 486 42.10 -0.57 10.79
N ASN A 487 42.58 0.37 9.97
CA ASN A 487 41.89 1.64 9.73
C ASN A 487 40.56 1.43 8.98
N THR A 488 40.50 0.45 8.07
CA THR A 488 39.23 0.08 7.42
C THR A 488 38.27 -0.57 8.41
N ALA A 489 38.76 -1.42 9.33
CA ALA A 489 37.91 -2.04 10.34
C ALA A 489 37.26 -1.00 11.26
N GLU A 490 38.05 -0.03 11.75
CA GLU A 490 37.55 1.09 12.54
C GLU A 490 36.46 1.86 11.78
N PHE A 491 36.73 2.26 10.54
CA PHE A 491 35.76 2.99 9.73
C PHE A 491 34.46 2.20 9.51
N VAL A 492 34.57 0.90 9.22
CA VAL A 492 33.40 0.03 9.03
C VAL A 492 32.59 -0.10 10.31
N SER A 493 33.26 -0.25 11.46
CA SER A 493 32.62 -0.29 12.79
C SER A 493 31.89 1.02 13.11
N ASP A 494 32.54 2.17 12.87
CA ASP A 494 31.95 3.49 13.06
C ASP A 494 30.68 3.67 12.19
N MET A 495 30.73 3.25 10.92
CA MET A 495 29.59 3.36 10.01
C MET A 495 28.43 2.42 10.39
N ASP A 496 28.72 1.19 10.84
CA ASP A 496 27.70 0.25 11.32
C ASP A 496 26.99 0.79 12.57
N ASN A 497 27.77 1.26 13.54
CA ASN A 497 27.27 1.89 14.77
C ASN A 497 26.45 3.16 14.47
N LEU A 498 26.92 3.99 13.54
CA LEU A 498 26.20 5.19 13.12
C LEU A 498 24.86 4.83 12.45
N PHE A 499 24.85 3.85 11.56
CA PHE A 499 23.63 3.41 10.90
C PHE A 499 22.63 2.80 11.90
N ASP A 500 23.09 1.98 12.84
CA ASP A 500 22.24 1.40 13.89
C ASP A 500 21.65 2.48 14.81
N SER A 501 22.41 3.52 15.14
CA SER A 501 21.96 4.67 15.96
C SER A 501 20.85 5.50 15.31
N LEU A 502 20.79 5.51 13.97
CA LEU A 502 19.86 6.32 13.19
C LEU A 502 18.72 5.51 12.55
N ASN A 503 18.77 4.19 12.63
CA ASN A 503 17.79 3.28 12.00
C ASN A 503 17.19 2.27 13.01
N SER A 504 17.21 2.62 14.29
CA SER A 504 16.60 1.81 15.35
C SER A 504 15.08 1.81 15.28
N ARG A 505 14.47 0.65 15.55
CA ARG A 505 13.02 0.47 15.74
C ARG A 505 12.66 -0.01 17.14
N LEU A 506 13.67 -0.21 17.99
CA LEU A 506 13.51 -0.80 19.31
C LEU A 506 13.49 0.30 20.37
N ILE A 507 12.62 0.14 21.37
CA ILE A 507 12.58 1.03 22.53
C ILE A 507 13.76 0.73 23.47
N LYS A 508 14.07 -0.56 23.66
CA LYS A 508 15.18 -1.05 24.49
C LYS A 508 16.04 -2.00 23.67
N THR A 509 17.35 -2.01 23.93
CA THR A 509 18.29 -2.95 23.30
C THR A 509 17.95 -4.37 23.69
N SER A 510 17.81 -5.27 22.71
CA SER A 510 17.57 -6.69 22.98
C SER A 510 18.85 -7.51 23.02
N ASN A 511 19.96 -7.10 22.37
CA ASN A 511 21.27 -7.77 22.42
C ASN A 511 22.39 -6.91 21.80
N GLY A 512 23.48 -6.67 22.53
CA GLY A 512 24.82 -6.34 22.02
C GLY A 512 25.11 -4.90 21.52
N SER A 513 24.22 -4.27 20.75
CA SER A 513 24.46 -2.91 20.23
C SER A 513 23.74 -1.87 21.09
N SER A 514 24.50 -1.11 21.89
CA SER A 514 23.97 -0.05 22.77
C SER A 514 23.31 1.10 21.98
N LEU A 515 23.68 1.26 20.71
CA LEU A 515 23.17 2.29 19.80
C LEU A 515 21.93 1.84 19.02
N LYS A 516 21.60 0.54 19.00
CA LYS A 516 20.40 0.03 18.30
C LYS A 516 19.14 0.11 19.18
N SER A 517 18.86 1.30 19.73
CA SER A 517 17.70 1.54 20.60
C SER A 517 17.17 2.96 20.42
N SER A 518 16.13 3.33 21.17
CA SER A 518 15.62 4.70 21.16
C SER A 518 16.55 5.60 21.94
N VAL A 519 16.69 6.85 21.50
CA VAL A 519 17.51 7.86 22.18
C VAL A 519 16.90 8.16 23.55
N THR A 520 17.71 8.08 24.61
CA THR A 520 17.32 8.46 25.97
C THR A 520 18.38 9.34 26.59
N ARG A 521 18.08 10.00 27.73
CA ARG A 521 19.06 10.84 28.44
C ARG A 521 20.31 10.09 28.89
N TYR A 522 20.22 8.77 29.03
CA TYR A 522 21.30 7.91 29.50
C TYR A 522 21.89 7.04 28.39
N SER A 523 21.38 7.13 27.16
CA SER A 523 21.92 6.32 26.06
C SER A 523 23.20 6.95 25.52
N PRO A 524 24.16 6.14 25.01
CA PRO A 524 25.45 6.65 24.55
C PRO A 524 25.37 7.43 23.22
N HIS A 525 24.16 7.70 22.71
CA HIS A 525 23.95 8.25 21.37
C HIS A 525 24.54 9.64 21.22
N VAL A 526 24.30 10.52 22.20
CA VAL A 526 24.79 11.92 22.14
C VAL A 526 26.31 11.95 22.13
N THR A 527 26.96 11.22 23.04
CA THR A 527 28.42 11.10 23.09
C THR A 527 28.99 10.52 21.80
N PHE A 528 28.37 9.45 21.30
CA PHE A 528 28.78 8.82 20.03
C PHE A 528 28.64 9.78 18.85
N TRP A 529 27.53 10.51 18.74
CA TRP A 529 27.32 11.48 17.66
C TRP A 529 28.29 12.66 17.73
N SER A 530 28.62 13.17 18.92
CA SER A 530 29.64 14.22 19.07
C SER A 530 30.99 13.76 18.55
N ASN A 531 31.44 12.56 18.92
CA ASN A 531 32.69 11.99 18.44
C ASN A 531 32.68 11.79 16.91
N MET A 532 31.55 11.31 16.38
CA MET A 532 31.39 11.13 14.93
C MET A 532 31.37 12.46 14.17
N LEU A 533 30.80 13.52 14.75
CA LEU A 533 30.80 14.86 14.14
C LEU A 533 32.24 15.41 14.00
N GLU A 534 33.08 15.21 15.00
CA GLU A 534 34.51 15.59 14.93
C GLU A 534 35.24 14.82 13.83
N LYS A 535 35.08 13.48 13.78
CA LYS A 535 35.66 12.65 12.70
C LYS A 535 35.16 13.07 11.32
N ASN A 536 33.87 13.34 11.17
CA ASN A 536 33.27 13.70 9.89
C ASN A 536 33.79 15.05 9.35
N ARG A 537 34.18 16.00 10.22
CA ARG A 537 34.72 17.30 9.81
C ARG A 537 36.08 17.22 9.11
N VAL A 538 36.85 16.17 9.39
CA VAL A 538 38.18 15.93 8.80
C VAL A 538 38.15 14.86 7.70
N MET A 539 36.98 14.31 7.37
CA MET A 539 36.87 13.29 6.33
C MET A 539 37.08 13.88 4.93
N VAL A 540 38.01 13.28 4.19
CA VAL A 540 38.33 13.66 2.82
C VAL A 540 38.40 12.40 1.96
N ILE A 541 37.97 12.53 0.70
CA ILE A 541 38.00 11.45 -0.27
C ILE A 541 39.17 11.69 -1.23
N SER A 542 39.97 10.65 -1.48
CA SER A 542 41.04 10.69 -2.49
C SER A 542 40.90 9.54 -3.50
N VAL A 543 41.31 9.77 -4.73
CA VAL A 543 41.36 8.72 -5.76
C VAL A 543 42.34 7.63 -5.31
N PRO A 544 42.05 6.33 -5.51
CA PRO A 544 43.00 5.27 -5.22
C PRO A 544 44.27 5.50 -6.06
N SER A 545 45.44 5.49 -5.43
CA SER A 545 46.71 5.44 -6.16
C SER A 545 46.69 4.18 -7.02
N GLY A 546 46.79 4.36 -8.35
CA GLY A 546 46.76 3.28 -9.33
C GLY A 546 47.89 2.29 -9.16
#